data_AF-A0A5P1RAV2-F1
#
_entry.id   AF-A0A5P1RAV2-F1
#
_cell.length_a   1.000
_cell.length_b   1.000
_cell.length_c   1.000
_cell.angle_alpha   90.00
_cell.angle_beta   90.00
_cell.angle_gamma   90.00
#
_symmetry.space_group_name_H-M   'P 1'
#
loop_
_entity.id
_entity.type
_entity.pdbx_description
1 polymer ?
#
loop_
_entity_poly.entity_id
_entity_poly.type
_entity_poly.pdbx_seq_one_letter_code
_entity_poly.pdbx_strand_id
1 'polypeptide(L)'
;MMHLKEDSKVNSQIWMAISDWDLNEELEGDLADRIQAAFETSEQKSLIYQGSVPKYALTNLTRLVATHPQDLKYHVRRFYLAMIHGSKSKVLGALIDLMIMLRYKGNALSLRLIRQAEPLLGAELSENLSEIIASKRINQIANLDVRHSVLINGRSLPAAAVSSKKEGL
;
A
#
# COMPACT_ATOMS: atom_id res chain seq x y z
N MET A 1 46.19 -41.68 13.97
CA MET A 1 46.13 -40.37 14.65
C MET A 1 45.85 -39.33 13.58
N MET A 2 44.57 -39.04 13.31
CA MET A 2 44.14 -38.09 12.28
C MET A 2 44.11 -36.69 12.89
N HIS A 3 44.89 -35.77 12.33
CA HIS A 3 44.72 -34.34 12.58
C HIS A 3 43.51 -33.84 11.79
N LEU A 4 42.42 -33.56 12.49
CA LEU A 4 41.35 -32.71 11.98
C LEU A 4 41.74 -31.25 12.22
N LYS A 5 42.20 -30.60 11.15
CA LYS A 5 42.08 -29.15 11.01
C LYS A 5 40.59 -28.86 10.79
N GLU A 6 39.98 -28.08 11.67
CA GLU A 6 38.74 -27.39 11.36
C GLU A 6 38.94 -25.89 11.61
N ASP A 7 39.33 -25.23 10.52
CA ASP A 7 39.10 -23.82 10.28
C ASP A 7 37.59 -23.58 10.19
N SER A 8 37.05 -22.77 11.10
CA SER A 8 36.26 -21.58 10.76
C SER A 8 35.69 -20.98 12.04
N LYS A 9 36.33 -19.91 12.51
CA LYS A 9 35.63 -18.93 13.34
C LYS A 9 34.38 -18.54 12.57
N VAL A 10 33.20 -18.82 13.14
CA VAL A 10 31.90 -18.41 12.64
C VAL A 10 31.82 -16.87 12.73
N ASN A 11 32.50 -16.17 11.83
CA ASN A 11 32.26 -14.77 11.53
C ASN A 11 31.14 -14.73 10.49
N SER A 12 29.93 -15.03 10.95
CA SER A 12 28.74 -14.76 10.16
C SER A 12 28.56 -13.25 10.09
N GLN A 13 28.49 -12.69 8.88
CA GLN A 13 28.13 -11.29 8.67
C GLN A 13 26.77 -10.96 9.31
N ILE A 14 25.90 -11.96 9.47
CA ILE A 14 24.62 -11.83 10.18
C ILE A 14 24.85 -11.65 11.68
N TRP A 15 25.74 -12.45 12.29
CA TRP A 15 26.06 -12.30 13.71
C TRP A 15 26.77 -10.98 14.01
N MET A 16 27.64 -10.53 13.11
CA MET A 16 28.25 -9.19 13.21
C MET A 16 27.22 -8.05 13.09
N ALA A 17 26.28 -8.15 12.16
CA ALA A 17 25.21 -7.17 12.00
C ALA A 17 24.23 -7.15 13.18
N ILE A 18 24.04 -8.28 13.86
CA ILE A 18 23.25 -8.39 15.09
C ILE A 18 24.03 -7.91 16.32
N SER A 19 25.37 -8.08 16.37
CA SER A 19 26.18 -7.61 17.50
C SER A 19 26.46 -6.10 17.49
N ASP A 20 26.37 -5.45 16.33
CA ASP A 20 26.42 -3.98 16.20
C ASP A 20 25.07 -3.31 16.57
N TRP A 21 24.05 -4.07 17.03
CA TRP A 21 22.74 -3.55 17.44
C TRP A 21 22.69 -2.90 18.83
N ASP A 22 23.75 -3.00 19.64
CA ASP A 22 23.78 -2.53 21.04
C ASP A 22 23.84 -0.97 21.19
N LEU A 23 23.41 -0.22 20.17
CA LEU A 23 23.66 1.22 20.06
C LEU A 23 22.42 2.11 19.91
N ASN A 24 21.18 1.63 19.96
CA ASN A 24 20.03 2.54 19.83
C ASN A 24 18.70 1.98 20.36
N GLU A 25 18.37 2.17 21.63
CA GLU A 25 17.00 1.89 22.13
C GLU A 25 15.89 2.62 21.32
N GLU A 26 16.16 3.85 20.83
CA GLU A 26 15.21 4.60 19.98
C GLU A 26 15.10 4.06 18.54
N LEU A 27 16.22 3.61 17.95
CA LEU A 27 16.24 3.03 16.60
C LEU A 27 15.70 1.59 16.62
N GLU A 28 15.92 0.87 17.72
CA GLU A 28 15.28 -0.41 18.02
C GLU A 28 13.76 -0.26 18.16
N GLY A 29 13.27 0.82 18.79
CA GLY A 29 11.84 1.13 18.85
C GLY A 29 11.20 1.31 17.47
N ASP A 30 11.73 2.18 16.60
CA ASP A 30 11.19 2.40 15.24
C ASP A 30 11.29 1.13 14.36
N LEU A 31 12.38 0.38 14.48
CA LEU A 31 12.57 -0.86 13.74
C LEU A 31 11.63 -1.96 14.25
N ALA A 32 11.50 -2.14 15.56
CA ALA A 32 10.59 -3.09 16.18
C ALA A 32 9.15 -2.79 15.77
N ASP A 33 8.72 -1.53 15.80
CA ASP A 33 7.38 -1.12 15.36
C ASP A 33 7.13 -1.43 13.88
N ARG A 34 8.14 -1.24 13.01
CA ARG A 34 8.04 -1.62 11.58
C ARG A 34 7.90 -3.12 11.40
N ILE A 35 8.71 -3.90 12.12
CA ILE A 35 8.68 -5.36 12.08
C ILE A 35 7.32 -5.85 12.58
N GLN A 36 6.88 -5.36 13.74
CA GLN A 36 5.58 -5.68 14.34
C GLN A 36 4.43 -5.35 13.39
N ALA A 37 4.42 -4.16 12.78
CA ALA A 37 3.42 -3.79 11.79
C ALA A 37 3.40 -4.74 10.58
N ALA A 38 4.57 -5.20 10.13
CA ALA A 38 4.67 -6.13 9.02
C ALA A 38 4.07 -7.51 9.37
N PHE A 39 4.34 -8.03 10.56
CA PHE A 39 3.74 -9.27 11.06
C PHE A 39 2.22 -9.15 11.20
N GLU A 40 1.74 -8.12 11.91
CA GLU A 40 0.31 -7.90 12.11
C GLU A 40 -0.44 -7.74 10.79
N THR A 41 0.16 -7.02 9.84
CA THR A 41 -0.45 -6.87 8.52
C THR A 41 -0.43 -8.17 7.72
N SER A 42 0.61 -9.00 7.83
CA SER A 42 0.70 -10.29 7.14
C SER A 42 -0.35 -11.29 7.64
N GLU A 43 -0.47 -11.44 8.96
CA GLU A 43 -1.29 -12.49 9.59
C GLU A 43 -2.79 -12.15 9.64
N GLN A 44 -3.14 -10.87 9.61
CA GLN A 44 -4.54 -10.45 9.69
C GLN A 44 -5.35 -10.86 8.44
N LYS A 45 -6.42 -11.62 8.70
CA LYS A 45 -7.48 -11.93 7.73
C LYS A 45 -8.51 -10.80 7.60
N SER A 46 -8.60 -9.90 8.58
CA SER A 46 -9.49 -8.75 8.57
C SER A 46 -9.07 -7.69 7.53
N LEU A 47 -10.08 -7.00 6.97
CA LEU A 47 -9.88 -5.83 6.11
C LEU A 47 -9.59 -4.56 6.91
N ILE A 48 -10.05 -4.51 8.16
CA ILE A 48 -9.81 -3.40 9.08
C ILE A 48 -8.62 -3.78 9.94
N TYR A 49 -7.58 -2.95 9.92
CA TYR A 49 -6.40 -3.14 10.75
C TYR A 49 -6.75 -2.95 12.23
N GLN A 50 -6.31 -3.90 13.06
CA GLN A 50 -6.56 -3.93 14.51
C GLN A 50 -5.25 -3.94 15.33
N GLY A 51 -4.12 -3.70 14.69
CA GLY A 51 -2.81 -3.72 15.36
C GLY A 51 -2.46 -2.40 16.05
N SER A 52 -1.34 -2.39 16.76
CA SER A 52 -0.92 -1.27 17.63
C SER A 52 -0.21 -0.13 16.90
N VAL A 53 0.28 -0.37 15.67
CA VAL A 53 1.22 0.52 14.95
C VAL A 53 0.70 0.92 13.56
N PRO A 54 -0.42 1.68 13.47
CA PRO A 54 -1.13 1.95 12.22
C PRO A 54 -0.32 2.77 11.21
N LYS A 55 0.64 3.59 11.65
CA LYS A 55 1.51 4.39 10.75
C LYS A 55 2.44 3.49 9.92
N TYR A 56 3.10 2.54 10.57
CA TYR A 56 3.99 1.60 9.90
C TYR A 56 3.21 0.59 9.08
N ALA A 57 2.02 0.18 9.55
CA ALA A 57 1.12 -0.68 8.78
C ALA A 57 0.70 -0.04 7.45
N LEU A 58 0.47 1.29 7.40
CA LEU A 58 0.10 1.99 6.17
C LEU A 58 1.27 2.08 5.19
N THR A 59 2.47 2.28 5.73
CA THR A 59 3.70 2.22 4.93
C THR A 59 3.91 0.81 4.36
N ASN A 60 3.69 -0.23 5.16
CA ASN A 60 3.82 -1.61 4.71
C ASN A 60 2.79 -1.95 3.62
N LEU A 61 1.51 -1.60 3.82
CA LEU A 61 0.47 -1.82 2.81
C LEU A 61 0.72 -1.04 1.52
N THR A 62 1.32 0.14 1.60
CA THR A 62 1.76 0.89 0.41
C THR A 62 2.81 0.11 -0.38
N ARG A 63 3.79 -0.51 0.30
CA ARG A 63 4.77 -1.40 -0.36
C ARG A 63 4.12 -2.64 -0.95
N LEU A 64 3.19 -3.28 -0.22
CA LEU A 64 2.47 -4.46 -0.71
C LEU A 64 1.62 -4.15 -1.95
N VAL A 65 0.95 -3.00 -2.01
CA VAL A 65 0.26 -2.55 -3.23
C VAL A 65 1.23 -2.34 -4.39
N ALA A 66 2.41 -1.76 -4.14
CA ALA A 66 3.40 -1.53 -5.18
C ALA A 66 3.93 -2.84 -5.80
N THR A 67 4.15 -3.86 -4.96
CA THR A 67 4.70 -5.16 -5.38
C THR A 67 3.64 -6.15 -5.84
N HIS A 68 2.40 -6.04 -5.35
CA HIS A 68 1.27 -6.90 -5.69
C HIS A 68 0.06 -6.06 -6.15
N PRO A 69 0.17 -5.32 -7.27
CA PRO A 69 -0.83 -4.33 -7.67
C PRO A 69 -2.20 -4.91 -8.03
N GLN A 70 -2.31 -6.23 -8.24
CA GLN A 70 -3.57 -6.91 -8.54
C GLN A 70 -4.31 -7.43 -7.31
N ASP A 71 -3.70 -7.37 -6.12
CA ASP A 71 -4.32 -7.91 -4.91
C ASP A 71 -5.30 -6.89 -4.31
N LEU A 72 -6.60 -7.12 -4.53
CA LEU A 72 -7.68 -6.31 -4.00
C LEU A 72 -7.63 -6.18 -2.46
N LYS A 73 -7.18 -7.22 -1.74
CA LYS A 73 -7.11 -7.18 -0.27
C LYS A 73 -6.17 -6.07 0.18
N TYR A 74 -5.01 -5.92 -0.46
CA TYR A 74 -4.05 -4.88 -0.08
C TYR A 74 -4.58 -3.47 -0.36
N HIS A 75 -5.26 -3.26 -1.48
CA HIS A 75 -5.88 -1.97 -1.79
C HIS A 75 -6.97 -1.58 -0.78
N VAL A 76 -7.87 -2.50 -0.46
CA VAL A 76 -8.97 -2.23 0.50
C VAL A 76 -8.44 -1.99 1.91
N ARG A 77 -7.45 -2.77 2.36
CA ARG A 77 -6.82 -2.58 3.68
C ARG A 77 -6.10 -1.24 3.75
N ARG A 78 -5.39 -0.86 2.68
CA ARG A 78 -4.71 0.43 2.58
C ARG A 78 -5.72 1.59 2.65
N PHE A 79 -6.86 1.47 1.98
CA PHE A 79 -7.94 2.45 2.07
C PHE A 79 -8.45 2.62 3.51
N TYR A 80 -8.82 1.54 4.19
CA TYR A 80 -9.33 1.63 5.57
C TYR A 80 -8.30 2.16 6.55
N LEU A 81 -7.03 1.81 6.36
CA LEU A 81 -5.98 2.33 7.20
C LEU A 81 -5.74 3.83 6.92
N ALA A 82 -5.80 4.29 5.68
CA ALA A 82 -5.76 5.72 5.37
C ALA A 82 -6.95 6.48 5.98
N MET A 83 -8.15 5.89 6.02
CA MET A 83 -9.33 6.44 6.70
C MET A 83 -9.11 6.57 8.21
N ILE A 84 -8.54 5.55 8.87
CA ILE A 84 -8.18 5.59 10.30
C ILE A 84 -7.20 6.73 10.60
N HIS A 85 -6.26 7.00 9.70
CA HIS A 85 -5.31 8.11 9.82
C HIS A 85 -5.93 9.49 9.60
N GLY A 86 -7.18 9.58 9.11
CA GLY A 86 -7.86 10.85 8.83
C GLY A 86 -7.19 11.71 7.75
N SER A 87 -6.32 11.12 6.92
CA SER A 87 -5.56 11.87 5.92
C SER A 87 -6.29 11.88 4.57
N LYS A 88 -6.93 13.01 4.25
CA LYS A 88 -7.65 13.23 2.98
C LYS A 88 -6.82 12.80 1.77
N SER A 89 -5.56 13.22 1.69
CA SER A 89 -4.69 12.95 0.55
C SER A 89 -4.33 11.47 0.41
N LYS A 90 -4.10 10.76 1.52
CA LYS A 90 -3.83 9.31 1.52
C LYS A 90 -5.07 8.50 1.16
N VAL A 91 -6.25 8.91 1.63
CA VAL A 91 -7.53 8.27 1.29
C VAL A 91 -7.83 8.42 -0.20
N LEU A 92 -7.66 9.63 -0.75
CA LEU A 92 -7.81 9.87 -2.18
C LEU A 92 -6.85 9.00 -3.00
N GLY A 93 -5.56 8.97 -2.63
CA GLY A 93 -4.57 8.12 -3.30
C GLY A 93 -4.92 6.63 -3.28
N ALA A 94 -5.45 6.13 -2.16
CA ALA A 94 -5.91 4.74 -2.05
C ALA A 94 -7.15 4.42 -2.89
N LEU A 95 -8.11 5.34 -2.96
CA LEU A 95 -9.27 5.20 -3.86
C LEU A 95 -8.85 5.20 -5.33
N ILE A 96 -7.95 6.10 -5.72
CA ILE A 96 -7.42 6.15 -7.08
C ILE A 96 -6.76 4.83 -7.47
N ASP A 97 -5.89 4.27 -6.62
CA ASP A 97 -5.24 2.98 -6.87
C ASP A 97 -6.26 1.84 -7.03
N LEU A 98 -7.28 1.82 -6.16
CA LEU A 98 -8.36 0.84 -6.21
C LEU A 98 -9.20 0.97 -7.49
N MET A 99 -9.52 2.19 -7.90
CA MET A 99 -10.26 2.46 -9.15
C MET A 99 -9.47 2.01 -10.38
N ILE A 100 -8.16 2.26 -10.41
CA ILE A 100 -7.27 1.80 -11.49
C ILE A 100 -7.22 0.27 -11.55
N MET A 101 -7.09 -0.38 -10.40
CA MET A 101 -7.02 -1.84 -10.31
C MET A 101 -8.36 -2.49 -10.73
N LEU A 102 -9.48 -2.00 -10.20
CA LEU A 102 -10.82 -2.55 -10.48
C LEU A 102 -11.34 -2.22 -11.87
N ARG A 103 -10.90 -1.10 -12.45
CA ARG A 103 -11.43 -0.55 -13.71
C ARG A 103 -12.95 -0.53 -13.72
N TYR A 104 -13.57 -1.32 -14.59
CA TYR A 104 -15.01 -1.40 -14.83
C TYR A 104 -15.69 -2.57 -14.10
N LYS A 105 -14.94 -3.42 -13.39
CA LYS A 105 -15.45 -4.65 -12.77
C LYS A 105 -15.80 -4.49 -11.29
N GLY A 106 -15.56 -3.31 -10.70
CA GLY A 106 -15.67 -3.08 -9.25
C GLY A 106 -16.52 -1.89 -8.84
N ASN A 107 -17.42 -1.39 -9.70
CA ASN A 107 -18.16 -0.15 -9.48
C ASN A 107 -18.90 -0.12 -8.13
N ALA A 108 -19.57 -1.21 -7.76
CA ALA A 108 -20.30 -1.30 -6.49
C ALA A 108 -19.36 -1.12 -5.27
N LEU A 109 -18.17 -1.72 -5.32
CA LEU A 109 -17.18 -1.56 -4.26
C LEU A 109 -16.64 -0.13 -4.23
N SER A 110 -16.21 0.41 -5.37
CA SER A 110 -15.65 1.76 -5.46
C SER A 110 -16.65 2.81 -4.96
N LEU A 111 -17.91 2.74 -5.41
CA LEU A 111 -18.97 3.67 -4.96
C LEU A 111 -19.23 3.56 -3.45
N ARG A 112 -19.22 2.34 -2.88
CA ARG A 112 -19.36 2.15 -1.43
C ARG A 112 -18.21 2.81 -0.68
N LEU A 113 -16.97 2.64 -1.13
CA LEU A 113 -15.81 3.21 -0.46
C LEU A 113 -15.77 4.74 -0.60
N ILE A 114 -16.20 5.30 -1.74
CA ILE A 114 -16.37 6.75 -1.93
C ILE A 114 -17.37 7.31 -0.92
N ARG A 115 -18.56 6.71 -0.80
CA ARG A 115 -19.56 7.13 0.19
C ARG A 115 -19.04 7.08 1.63
N GLN A 116 -18.25 6.07 1.96
CA GLN A 116 -17.62 5.97 3.29
C GLN A 116 -16.57 7.06 3.52
N ALA A 117 -15.86 7.48 2.46
CA ALA A 117 -14.83 8.51 2.53
C ALA A 117 -15.37 9.94 2.43
N GLU A 118 -16.64 10.12 2.03
CA GLU A 118 -17.26 11.42 1.79
C GLU A 118 -17.12 12.42 2.95
N PRO A 119 -17.30 12.04 4.24
CA PRO A 119 -17.12 12.97 5.34
C PRO A 119 -15.71 13.58 5.42
N LEU A 120 -14.70 12.88 4.87
CA LEU A 120 -13.30 13.32 4.85
C LEU A 120 -12.92 14.00 3.52
N LEU A 121 -13.46 13.52 2.40
CA LEU A 121 -13.13 14.03 1.06
C LEU A 121 -13.93 15.29 0.70
N GLY A 122 -15.14 15.41 1.22
CA GLY A 122 -16.14 16.40 0.82
C GLY A 122 -17.02 15.90 -0.33
N ALA A 123 -18.25 16.42 -0.40
CA ALA A 123 -19.27 15.99 -1.37
C ALA A 123 -18.82 16.18 -2.83
N GLU A 124 -18.25 17.34 -3.17
CA GLU A 124 -17.79 17.67 -4.53
C GLU A 124 -16.78 16.64 -5.07
N LEU A 125 -15.77 16.30 -4.26
CA LEU A 125 -14.76 15.33 -4.67
C LEU A 125 -15.34 13.91 -4.78
N SER A 126 -16.25 13.53 -3.88
CA SER A 126 -16.95 12.25 -3.93
C SER A 126 -17.86 12.11 -5.15
N GLU A 127 -18.55 13.19 -5.53
CA GLU A 127 -19.37 13.26 -6.74
C GLU A 127 -18.49 13.09 -7.99
N ASN A 128 -17.41 13.87 -8.10
CA ASN A 128 -16.44 13.76 -9.18
C ASN A 128 -15.89 12.32 -9.32
N LEU A 129 -15.52 11.68 -8.21
CA LEU A 129 -15.05 10.28 -8.22
C LEU A 129 -16.13 9.30 -8.68
N SER A 130 -17.38 9.53 -8.28
CA SER A 130 -18.52 8.69 -8.67
C SER A 130 -18.83 8.82 -10.16
N GLU A 131 -18.74 10.03 -10.72
CA GLU A 131 -18.90 10.28 -12.15
C GLU A 131 -17.81 9.62 -13.00
N ILE A 132 -16.56 9.65 -12.55
CA ILE A 132 -15.44 8.96 -13.23
C ILE A 132 -15.75 7.46 -13.38
N ILE A 133 -16.30 6.84 -12.34
CA ILE A 133 -16.69 5.41 -12.35
C ILE A 133 -17.87 5.19 -13.28
N ALA A 134 -18.92 6.00 -13.18
CA ALA A 134 -20.13 5.87 -13.97
C ALA A 134 -19.87 6.04 -15.47
N SER A 135 -19.05 7.03 -15.84
CA SER A 135 -18.68 7.34 -17.22
C SER A 135 -17.65 6.37 -17.81
N LYS A 136 -17.05 5.48 -16.99
CA LYS A 136 -15.95 4.59 -17.37
C LYS A 136 -14.72 5.34 -17.93
N ARG A 137 -14.54 6.61 -17.58
CA ARG A 137 -13.43 7.46 -18.06
C ARG A 137 -12.29 7.50 -17.07
N ILE A 138 -11.67 6.35 -16.82
CA ILE A 138 -10.57 6.23 -15.83
C ILE A 138 -9.41 7.21 -16.08
N ASN A 139 -9.21 7.65 -17.32
CA ASN A 139 -8.21 8.65 -17.69
C ASN A 139 -8.42 10.00 -16.99
N GLN A 140 -9.65 10.33 -16.57
CA GLN A 140 -9.96 11.55 -15.81
C GLN A 140 -9.33 11.58 -14.41
N ILE A 141 -8.87 10.43 -13.89
CA ILE A 141 -8.08 10.36 -12.65
C ILE A 141 -6.83 11.23 -12.72
N ALA A 142 -6.26 11.43 -13.91
CA ALA A 142 -5.07 12.27 -14.09
C ALA A 142 -5.29 13.75 -13.67
N ASN A 143 -6.54 14.19 -13.56
CA ASN A 143 -6.89 15.54 -13.12
C ASN A 143 -7.03 15.67 -11.59
N LEU A 144 -6.90 14.57 -10.84
CA LEU A 144 -6.99 14.54 -9.38
C LEU A 144 -5.61 14.72 -8.73
N ASP A 145 -5.58 15.01 -7.42
CA ASP A 145 -4.34 14.95 -6.65
C ASP A 145 -3.86 13.50 -6.48
N VAL A 146 -2.91 13.10 -7.33
CA VAL A 146 -2.37 11.74 -7.41
C VAL A 146 -1.11 11.54 -6.56
N ARG A 147 -0.69 12.52 -5.74
CA ARG A 147 0.57 12.47 -4.97
C ARG A 147 0.72 11.24 -4.07
N HIS A 148 -0.38 10.66 -3.61
CA HIS A 148 -0.39 9.46 -2.78
C HIS A 148 -0.90 8.20 -3.49
N SER A 149 -1.11 8.24 -4.82
CA SER A 149 -1.37 7.03 -5.59
C SER A 149 -0.07 6.23 -5.76
N VAL A 150 -0.09 4.97 -5.36
CA VAL A 150 1.05 4.06 -5.51
C VAL A 150 1.19 3.61 -6.95
N LEU A 151 0.07 3.31 -7.63
CA LEU A 151 0.11 2.76 -8.98
C LEU A 151 0.54 3.80 -10.01
N ILE A 152 0.11 5.06 -9.85
CA ILE A 152 0.52 6.16 -10.73
C ILE A 152 2.00 6.49 -10.53
N ASN A 153 2.42 6.68 -9.26
CA ASN A 153 3.80 7.12 -8.97
C ASN A 153 4.83 6.00 -9.11
N GLY A 154 4.45 4.75 -8.84
CA GLY A 154 5.34 3.58 -8.95
C GLY A 154 5.46 3.00 -10.35
N ARG A 155 4.72 3.54 -11.35
CA ARG A 155 4.57 2.95 -12.69
C ARG A 155 4.07 1.49 -12.67
N SER A 156 3.49 1.02 -11.57
CA SER A 156 2.94 -0.32 -11.39
C SER A 156 1.55 -0.48 -12.03
N LEU A 157 1.27 0.28 -13.10
CA LEU A 157 0.00 0.18 -13.79
C LEU A 157 -0.18 -1.25 -14.33
N PRO A 158 -1.34 -1.89 -14.11
CA PRO A 158 -1.61 -3.21 -14.68
C PRO A 158 -1.33 -3.20 -16.19
N ALA A 159 -0.70 -4.23 -16.76
CA ALA A 159 -0.33 -4.27 -18.19
C ALA A 159 -1.52 -3.94 -19.13
N ALA A 160 -2.74 -4.34 -18.76
CA ALA A 160 -3.95 -4.01 -19.50
C ALA A 160 -4.30 -2.50 -19.53
N ALA A 161 -3.66 -1.64 -18.72
CA ALA A 161 -3.99 -0.21 -18.58
C ALA A 161 -3.17 0.62 -19.59
N VAL A 162 -2.14 -0.01 -20.13
CA VAL A 162 -1.24 0.53 -21.14
C VAL A 162 -1.77 0.23 -22.56
N SER A 163 -2.79 -0.63 -22.71
CA SER A 163 -3.31 -1.04 -24.03
C SER A 163 -4.11 0.04 -24.76
N SER A 164 -4.34 1.21 -24.17
CA SER A 164 -4.94 2.37 -24.85
C SER A 164 -3.91 3.27 -25.55
N LYS A 165 -2.61 2.93 -25.51
CA LYS A 165 -1.54 3.73 -26.15
C LYS A 165 -1.00 3.19 -27.48
N LYS A 166 -1.56 2.11 -28.04
CA LYS A 166 -1.04 1.47 -29.27
C LYS A 166 -1.96 1.49 -30.50
N GLU A 167 -3.05 2.24 -30.47
CA GLU A 167 -3.85 2.51 -31.69
C GLU A 167 -3.81 4.01 -31.96
N GLY A 168 -2.76 4.46 -32.64
CA GLY A 168 -2.55 5.88 -32.93
C GLY A 168 -1.11 6.19 -33.34
N LEU A 169 -0.56 5.42 -34.28
CA LEU A 169 0.56 5.79 -35.14
C LEU A 169 0.25 5.23 -36.53
#